data_AF-A0A1G4XZ93-F1
#
_entry.id   AF-A0A1G4XZ93-F1
#
_cell.length_a   1.000
_cell.length_b   1.000
_cell.length_c   1.000
_cell.angle_alpha   90.00
_cell.angle_beta   90.00
_cell.angle_gamma   90.00
#
_symmetry.space_group_name_H-M   'P 1'
#
loop_
_entity.id
_entity.type
_entity.pdbx_description
1 polymer ?
#
loop_
_entity_poly.entity_id
_entity_poly.type
_entity_poly.pdbx_seq_one_letter_code
_entity_poly.pdbx_strand_id
1 'polypeptide(L)'
;MSATAKGLGLSRSDAWLYLTYDCWGGQIDFVYGLGSKNRIPFGPVEEDTQERVIDAYCALMQQLDVSRLDALNFEPFKRGFWGEM
;
A
#
# COMPACT_ATOMS: atom_id res chain seq x y z
N MET A 1 -7.45 -20.71 8.92
CA MET A 1 -6.65 -19.49 9.19
C MET A 1 -5.51 -19.85 10.14
N SER A 2 -4.32 -19.29 9.91
CA SER A 2 -3.14 -19.51 10.78
C SER A 2 -3.27 -18.79 12.13
N ALA A 3 -2.66 -19.34 13.18
CA ALA A 3 -2.57 -18.71 14.51
C ALA A 3 -1.92 -17.31 14.46
N THR A 4 -0.99 -17.10 13.52
CA THR A 4 -0.31 -15.81 13.29
C THR A 4 -1.30 -14.71 12.90
N ALA A 5 -2.26 -15.02 12.02
CA ALA A 5 -3.27 -14.05 11.58
C ALA A 5 -4.22 -13.64 12.72
N LYS A 6 -4.48 -14.57 13.65
CA LYS A 6 -5.28 -14.29 14.86
C LYS A 6 -4.51 -13.42 15.86
N GLY A 7 -3.22 -13.68 16.05
CA GLY A 7 -2.35 -12.90 16.94
C GLY A 7 -2.15 -11.45 16.49
N LEU A 8 -2.15 -11.19 15.18
CA LEU A 8 -2.01 -9.85 14.60
C LEU A 8 -3.34 -9.07 14.53
N GLY A 9 -4.45 -9.60 15.05
CA GLY A 9 -5.77 -8.96 14.95
C GLY A 9 -6.37 -8.99 13.54
N LEU A 10 -5.70 -9.57 12.55
CA LEU A 10 -6.18 -9.74 11.16
C LEU A 10 -7.41 -10.66 11.08
N SER A 11 -7.69 -11.42 12.15
CA SER A 11 -8.93 -12.20 12.28
C SER A 11 -10.20 -11.36 12.39
N ARG A 12 -10.10 -10.02 12.54
CA ARG A 12 -11.26 -9.11 12.60
C ARG A 12 -11.50 -8.33 11.31
N SER A 13 -10.54 -8.32 10.38
CA SER A 13 -10.66 -7.56 9.13
C SER A 13 -10.80 -8.52 7.97
N ASP A 14 -11.90 -8.41 7.22
CA ASP A 14 -12.10 -9.15 5.96
C ASP A 14 -11.19 -8.61 4.83
N ALA A 15 -10.35 -7.60 5.12
CA ALA A 15 -9.39 -7.04 4.19
C ALA A 15 -8.02 -6.78 4.84
N TRP A 16 -6.94 -7.09 4.12
CA TRP A 16 -5.56 -6.75 4.47
C TRP A 16 -4.73 -6.46 3.21
N LEU A 17 -3.70 -5.64 3.35
CA LEU A 17 -2.72 -5.30 2.32
C LEU A 17 -1.34 -5.31 2.95
N TYR A 18 -0.40 -6.05 2.36
CA TYR A 18 1.02 -5.81 2.52
C TYR A 18 1.45 -4.82 1.44
N LEU A 19 2.07 -3.72 1.84
CA LEU A 19 2.53 -2.66 0.95
C LEU A 19 3.91 -2.21 1.39
N THR A 20 4.84 -2.17 0.45
CA THR A 20 6.11 -1.45 0.57
C THR A 20 6.21 -0.49 -0.60
N TYR A 21 6.74 0.69 -0.37
CA TYR A 21 6.96 1.68 -1.41
C TYR A 21 8.18 2.52 -1.02
N ASP A 22 8.92 2.96 -2.01
CA ASP A 22 10.06 3.85 -1.82
C ASP A 22 9.71 5.24 -2.36
N CYS A 23 10.19 6.25 -1.65
CA CYS A 23 10.05 7.63 -2.08
C CYS A 23 11.41 8.31 -2.26
N TRP A 24 11.62 8.93 -3.40
CA TRP A 24 12.75 9.78 -3.70
C TRP A 24 12.26 11.20 -4.04
N GLY A 25 12.85 12.23 -3.41
CA GLY A 25 12.38 13.61 -3.58
C GLY A 25 10.92 13.86 -3.17
N GLY A 26 10.33 12.97 -2.36
CA GLY A 26 8.94 13.05 -1.89
C GLY A 26 7.89 12.49 -2.85
N GLN A 27 8.29 11.97 -4.01
CA GLN A 27 7.42 11.22 -4.92
C GLN A 27 7.55 9.72 -4.64
N ILE A 28 6.56 8.92 -5.03
CA ILE A 28 6.66 7.45 -4.97
C ILE A 28 7.37 7.01 -6.24
N ASP A 29 8.48 6.29 -6.11
CA ASP A 29 9.30 5.81 -7.23
C ASP A 29 9.21 4.30 -7.39
N PHE A 30 8.82 3.60 -6.33
CA PHE A 30 8.61 2.16 -6.35
C PHE A 30 7.41 1.80 -5.48
N VAL A 31 6.64 0.81 -5.90
CA VAL A 31 5.62 0.17 -5.07
C VAL A 31 5.62 -1.33 -5.30
N TYR A 32 5.50 -2.06 -4.20
CA TYR A 32 5.17 -3.47 -4.21
C TYR A 32 4.03 -3.73 -3.22
N GLY A 33 3.01 -4.46 -3.65
CA GLY A 33 1.95 -4.85 -2.72
C GLY A 33 1.14 -6.05 -3.15
N LEU A 34 0.58 -6.72 -2.15
CA LEU A 34 -0.34 -7.85 -2.30
C LEU A 34 -1.26 -7.90 -1.10
N GLY A 35 -2.44 -8.48 -1.27
CA GLY A 35 -3.41 -8.50 -0.20
C GLY A 35 -4.57 -9.43 -0.46
N SER A 36 -5.59 -9.31 0.39
CA SER A 36 -6.86 -9.98 0.18
C SER A 36 -7.99 -9.14 0.73
N LYS A 37 -9.13 -9.15 0.04
CA LYS A 37 -10.41 -8.60 0.52
C LYS A 37 -11.52 -9.60 0.26
N ASN A 38 -12.38 -9.84 1.24
CA ASN A 38 -13.46 -10.83 1.17
C ASN A 38 -12.96 -12.22 0.75
N ARG A 39 -11.75 -12.60 1.19
CA ARG A 39 -11.05 -13.85 0.82
C ARG A 39 -10.66 -13.96 -0.67
N ILE A 40 -10.81 -12.89 -1.44
CA ILE A 40 -10.32 -12.80 -2.82
C ILE A 40 -8.91 -12.18 -2.74
N PRO A 41 -7.86 -12.88 -3.17
CA PRO A 41 -6.51 -12.32 -3.21
C PRO A 41 -6.38 -11.30 -4.35
N PHE A 42 -5.51 -10.31 -4.17
CA PHE A 42 -5.11 -9.36 -5.21
C PHE A 42 -3.61 -9.07 -5.14
N GLY A 43 -3.04 -8.63 -6.26
CA GLY A 43 -1.59 -8.59 -6.46
C GLY A 43 -0.98 -9.98 -6.70
N PRO A 44 0.36 -10.13 -6.59
CA PRO A 44 1.31 -9.05 -6.35
C PRO A 44 1.29 -8.02 -7.48
N VAL A 45 1.43 -6.75 -7.10
CA VAL A 45 1.68 -5.63 -8.01
C VAL A 45 3.08 -5.12 -7.65
N GLU A 46 3.91 -4.94 -8.67
CA GLU A 46 5.22 -4.34 -8.58
C GLU A 46 5.31 -3.30 -9.70
N GLU A 47 5.68 -2.07 -9.36
CA GLU A 47 5.82 -1.00 -10.35
C GLU A 47 6.88 0.00 -9.89
N ASP A 48 7.77 0.34 -10.83
CA ASP A 48 8.90 1.23 -10.67
C ASP A 48 8.96 2.30 -11.78
N THR A 49 8.02 2.29 -12.72
CA THR A 49 7.96 3.28 -13.80
C THR A 49 7.23 4.54 -13.32
N GLN A 50 7.85 5.71 -13.46
CA GLN A 50 7.33 7.00 -12.98
C GLN A 50 5.90 7.30 -13.45
N GLU A 51 5.54 6.91 -14.67
CA GLU A 51 4.21 7.18 -15.22
C GLU A 51 3.10 6.31 -14.58
N ARG A 52 3.45 5.17 -13.99
CA ARG A 52 2.48 4.16 -13.53
C ARG A 52 2.52 3.90 -12.02
N VAL A 53 3.63 4.20 -11.35
CA VAL A 53 3.85 3.85 -9.94
C VAL A 53 2.80 4.48 -9.01
N ILE A 54 2.41 5.73 -9.25
CA ILE A 54 1.38 6.41 -8.45
C ILE A 54 0.01 5.75 -8.65
N ASP A 55 -0.30 5.36 -9.90
CA ASP A 55 -1.56 4.69 -10.23
C ASP A 55 -1.61 3.28 -9.63
N ALA A 56 -0.50 2.54 -9.68
CA ALA A 56 -0.35 1.24 -9.04
C ALA A 56 -0.54 1.33 -7.52
N TYR A 57 0.10 2.30 -6.86
CA TYR A 57 -0.09 2.58 -5.43
C TYR A 57 -1.56 2.90 -5.12
N CYS A 58 -2.19 3.81 -5.88
CA CYS A 58 -3.58 4.17 -5.67
C CYS A 58 -4.53 2.98 -5.89
N ALA A 59 -4.26 2.13 -6.89
CA ALA A 59 -5.06 0.95 -7.18
C ALA A 59 -4.99 -0.11 -6.05
N LEU A 60 -3.83 -0.28 -5.42
CA LEU A 60 -3.66 -1.13 -4.24
C LEU A 60 -4.45 -0.58 -3.04
N MET A 61 -4.39 0.74 -2.81
CA MET A 61 -5.13 1.40 -1.72
C MET A 61 -6.66 1.33 -1.95
N GLN A 62 -7.11 1.44 -3.20
CA GLN A 62 -8.52 1.29 -3.58
C GLN A 62 -9.07 -0.10 -3.29
N GLN A 63 -8.24 -1.16 -3.26
CA GLN A 63 -8.72 -2.48 -2.81
C GLN A 63 -9.25 -2.42 -1.38
N LEU A 64 -8.71 -1.52 -0.54
CA LEU A 64 -9.15 -1.29 0.83
C LEU A 64 -10.18 -0.15 0.98
N ASP A 65 -10.86 0.22 -0.10
CA ASP A 65 -11.83 1.34 -0.15
C ASP A 65 -11.22 2.71 0.19
N VAL A 66 -9.89 2.86 0.11
CA VAL A 66 -9.22 4.15 0.25
C VAL A 66 -9.31 4.89 -1.08
N SER A 67 -9.88 6.11 -1.06
CA SER A 67 -10.01 6.92 -2.26
C SER A 67 -8.64 7.34 -2.80
N ARG A 68 -8.54 7.70 -4.08
CA ARG A 68 -7.29 8.23 -4.65
C ARG A 68 -6.81 9.47 -3.88
N LEU A 69 -7.73 10.36 -3.52
CA LEU A 69 -7.41 11.58 -2.78
C LEU A 69 -6.83 11.23 -1.39
N ASP A 70 -7.49 10.32 -0.67
CA ASP A 70 -7.04 9.90 0.65
C ASP A 70 -5.73 9.12 0.58
N ALA A 71 -5.53 8.29 -0.44
CA ALA A 71 -4.27 7.58 -0.66
C ALA A 71 -3.10 8.54 -0.90
N LEU A 72 -3.33 9.63 -1.66
CA LEU A 72 -2.32 10.66 -1.92
C LEU A 72 -2.11 11.61 -0.74
N ASN A 73 -3.10 11.76 0.14
CA ASN A 73 -3.00 12.52 1.38
C ASN A 73 -2.56 11.66 2.57
N PHE A 74 -2.51 10.34 2.40
CA PHE A 74 -1.98 9.42 3.38
C PHE A 74 -0.51 9.78 3.57
N GLU A 75 -0.20 10.47 4.68
CA GLU A 75 1.16 10.80 5.08
C GLU A 75 1.83 9.50 5.49
N PRO A 76 2.65 8.89 4.62
CA PRO A 76 3.08 7.55 4.86
C PRO A 76 4.45 7.74 5.53
N PHE A 77 4.37 8.15 6.81
CA PHE A 77 5.39 8.93 7.54
C PHE A 77 5.68 10.28 6.85
N LYS A 78 6.17 11.29 7.56
CA LYS A 78 6.53 12.58 6.95
C LYS A 78 7.40 12.33 5.70
N ARG A 79 6.87 12.65 4.51
CA ARG A 79 7.61 12.59 3.25
C ARG A 79 8.86 13.46 3.42
N GLY A 80 10.04 12.89 3.20
CA GLY A 80 11.32 13.57 3.49
C GLY A 80 12.15 12.99 4.64
N PHE A 81 11.75 11.88 5.28
CA PHE A 81 12.59 11.28 6.36
C PHE A 81 14.02 10.91 5.91
N TRP A 82 14.26 10.75 4.59
CA TRP A 82 15.57 10.49 3.99
C TRP A 82 16.05 11.60 3.03
N GLY A 83 15.40 12.76 3.01
CA GLY A 83 15.66 13.84 2.05
C GLY A 83 15.44 15.22 2.66
N GLU A 84 16.46 15.64 3.42
CA GLU A 84 16.81 16.98 3.95
C GLU A 84 15.86 17.73 4.92
N MET A 85 16.53 18.47 5.80
CA MET A 85 16.02 19.46 6.77
C MET A 85 15.31 20.63 6.12
#